data_AF-A0A0R0A9W0-F1
#
_entry.id   AF-A0A0R0A9W0-F1
#
_cell.length_a   1.000
_cell.length_b   1.000
_cell.length_c   1.000
_cell.angle_alpha   90.00
_cell.angle_beta   90.00
_cell.angle_gamma   90.00
#
_symmetry.space_group_name_H-M   'P 1'
#
loop_
_entity.id
_entity.type
_entity.pdbx_description
1 polymer ?
#
loop_
_entity_poly.entity_id
_entity_poly.type
_entity_poly.pdbx_seq_one_letter_code
_entity_poly.pdbx_strand_id
1 'polypeptide(L)'
;MKISREAPDAQALAAIGCVAARLLCEEDFHALGVHWGYAIALGRDPAVAIAEDLAACLRERGALRLDIASMPPPSVRYFDANDAGLFALVEQCIGTDGSGPVLLELIVSDDGTDRHVMIEQVSASG
;
A
#
# COMPACT_ATOMS: atom_id res chain seq x y z
N MET A 1 -0.74 -3.63 10.89
CA MET A 1 -1.25 -2.67 11.92
C MET A 1 -2.69 -2.98 12.33
N LYS A 2 -3.05 -2.91 13.63
CA LYS A 2 -4.45 -3.03 14.10
C LYS A 2 -5.15 -1.67 14.09
N ILE A 3 -6.41 -1.61 13.65
CA ILE A 3 -7.24 -0.40 13.65
C ILE A 3 -8.59 -0.64 14.35
N SER A 4 -9.29 0.45 14.70
CA SER A 4 -10.62 0.38 15.34
C SER A 4 -11.65 -0.32 14.43
N ARG A 5 -12.64 -0.97 15.07
CA ARG A 5 -13.78 -1.62 14.39
C ARG A 5 -14.98 -0.71 14.18
N GLU A 6 -15.02 0.43 14.84
CA GLU A 6 -15.86 1.54 14.36
C GLU A 6 -15.49 1.76 12.89
N ALA A 7 -16.48 1.87 12.00
CA ALA A 7 -16.24 1.97 10.56
C ALA A 7 -15.23 3.11 10.31
N PRO A 8 -13.96 2.81 9.96
CA PRO A 8 -13.03 3.87 9.66
C PRO A 8 -13.60 4.54 8.42
N ASP A 9 -13.91 5.83 8.55
CA ASP A 9 -14.36 6.59 7.40
C ASP A 9 -13.27 6.57 6.33
N ALA A 10 -13.67 6.82 5.09
CA ALA A 10 -12.75 6.76 3.96
C ALA A 10 -11.57 7.73 4.15
N GLN A 11 -11.76 8.80 4.92
CA GLN A 11 -10.71 9.78 5.21
C GLN A 11 -9.61 9.20 6.12
N ALA A 12 -9.95 8.42 7.14
CA ALA A 12 -8.98 7.75 7.99
C ALA A 12 -8.17 6.69 7.22
N LEU A 13 -8.83 5.89 6.38
CA LEU A 13 -8.15 4.90 5.55
C LEU A 13 -7.26 5.56 4.49
N ALA A 14 -7.74 6.63 3.86
CA ALA A 14 -6.96 7.43 2.93
C ALA A 14 -5.72 8.04 3.62
N ALA A 15 -5.85 8.53 4.86
CA ALA A 15 -4.72 9.05 5.62
C ALA A 15 -3.64 7.98 5.84
N ILE A 16 -4.02 6.72 6.11
CA ILE A 16 -3.06 5.61 6.22
C ILE A 16 -2.35 5.39 4.87
N GLY A 17 -3.09 5.39 3.76
CA GLY A 17 -2.51 5.28 2.41
C GLY A 17 -1.49 6.39 2.12
N CYS A 18 -1.80 7.64 2.49
CA CYS A 18 -0.89 8.77 2.37
C CYS A 18 0.41 8.58 3.18
N VAL A 19 0.32 8.05 4.41
CA VAL A 19 1.52 7.81 5.23
C VAL A 19 2.37 6.70 4.61
N ALA A 20 1.77 5.58 4.20
CA ALA A 20 2.50 4.49 3.59
C ALA A 20 3.19 4.92 2.28
N ALA A 21 2.51 5.69 1.43
CA ALA A 21 3.12 6.19 0.20
C ALA A 21 4.26 7.19 0.43
N ARG A 22 4.18 8.02 1.47
CA ARG A 22 5.31 8.89 1.87
C ARG A 22 6.53 8.07 2.25
N LEU A 23 6.36 7.06 3.10
CA LEU A 23 7.45 6.17 3.50
C LEU A 23 8.03 5.41 2.29
N LEU A 24 7.18 5.01 1.33
CA LEU A 24 7.63 4.39 0.09
C LEU A 24 8.45 5.36 -0.77
N CYS A 25 8.04 6.62 -0.89
CA CYS A 25 8.79 7.67 -1.59
C CYS A 25 10.12 8.01 -0.90
N GLU A 26 10.17 7.89 0.44
CA GLU A 26 11.36 8.10 1.25
C GLU A 26 12.26 6.85 1.32
N GLU A 27 11.87 5.76 0.67
CA GLU A 27 12.56 4.46 0.68
C GLU A 27 12.74 3.87 2.10
N ASP A 28 11.86 4.24 3.04
CA ASP A 28 11.85 3.68 4.40
C ASP A 28 11.08 2.35 4.44
N PHE A 29 11.66 1.36 3.77
CA PHE A 29 11.09 0.01 3.66
C PHE A 29 11.01 -0.70 5.01
N HIS A 30 11.92 -0.38 5.92
CA HIS A 30 11.90 -0.92 7.28
C HIS A 30 10.65 -0.45 8.02
N ALA A 31 10.35 0.85 8.01
CA ALA A 31 9.12 1.36 8.62
C ALA A 31 7.88 0.74 7.98
N LEU A 32 7.83 0.63 6.64
CA LEU A 32 6.72 -0.02 5.94
C LEU A 32 6.51 -1.47 6.41
N GLY A 33 7.58 -2.26 6.43
CA GLY A 33 7.56 -3.66 6.86
C GLY A 33 7.16 -3.82 8.32
N VAL A 34 7.65 -2.96 9.22
CA VAL A 34 7.31 -3.01 10.66
C VAL A 34 5.86 -2.61 10.92
N HIS A 35 5.35 -1.58 10.26
CA HIS A 35 4.01 -1.07 10.53
C HIS A 35 2.91 -1.93 9.89
N TRP A 36 3.10 -2.31 8.62
CA TRP A 36 2.05 -2.97 7.84
C TRP A 36 2.43 -4.36 7.35
N GLY A 37 3.70 -4.75 7.38
CA GLY A 37 4.14 -6.00 6.75
C GLY A 37 3.92 -5.98 5.24
N TYR A 38 3.95 -7.15 4.61
CA TYR A 38 3.73 -7.27 3.17
C TYR A 38 3.13 -8.63 2.80
N ALA A 39 1.94 -8.62 2.19
CA ALA A 39 1.17 -9.85 1.92
C ALA A 39 1.90 -10.77 0.92
N ILE A 40 2.50 -10.17 -0.11
CA ILE A 40 3.23 -10.90 -1.17
C ILE A 40 4.75 -10.97 -0.91
N ALA A 41 5.16 -10.95 0.35
CA ALA A 41 6.56 -11.18 0.71
C ALA A 41 7.03 -12.59 0.27
N LEU A 42 6.14 -13.59 0.26
CA LEU A 42 6.41 -14.97 -0.19
C LEU A 42 7.65 -15.60 0.48
N GLY A 43 7.81 -15.35 1.78
CA GLY A 43 8.93 -15.87 2.58
C GLY A 43 10.16 -14.97 2.62
N ARG A 44 10.18 -13.87 1.86
CA ARG A 44 11.17 -12.79 1.99
C ARG A 44 10.87 -11.95 3.24
N ASP A 45 11.88 -11.22 3.71
CA ASP A 45 11.66 -10.13 4.65
C ASP A 45 10.76 -9.05 4.01
N PRO A 46 9.73 -8.52 4.70
CA PRO A 46 8.82 -7.53 4.12
C PRO A 46 9.51 -6.28 3.57
N ALA A 47 10.52 -5.74 4.28
CA ALA A 47 11.22 -4.55 3.81
C ALA A 47 12.02 -4.85 2.53
N VAL A 48 12.69 -6.01 2.48
CA VAL A 48 13.41 -6.48 1.28
C VAL A 48 12.44 -6.68 0.12
N ALA A 49 11.31 -7.34 0.35
CA ALA A 49 10.33 -7.63 -0.69
C ALA A 49 9.72 -6.36 -1.30
N ILE A 50 9.35 -5.39 -0.45
CA ILE A 50 8.84 -4.09 -0.92
C ILE A 50 9.89 -3.36 -1.76
N ALA A 51 11.15 -3.34 -1.31
CA ALA A 51 12.24 -2.69 -2.02
C ALA A 51 12.49 -3.33 -3.41
N GLU A 52 12.52 -4.66 -3.47
CA GLU A 52 12.71 -5.41 -4.71
C GLU A 52 11.55 -5.19 -5.69
N ASP A 53 10.31 -5.23 -5.20
CA ASP A 53 9.12 -5.06 -6.02
C ASP A 53 9.04 -3.61 -6.54
N LEU A 54 9.34 -2.60 -5.71
CA LEU A 54 9.45 -1.20 -6.15
C LEU A 54 10.53 -1.03 -7.22
N ALA A 55 11.72 -1.61 -7.01
CA ALA A 55 12.80 -1.53 -7.99
C ALA A 55 12.42 -2.18 -9.33
N ALA A 56 11.68 -3.29 -9.30
CA ALA A 56 11.13 -3.91 -10.50
C ALA A 56 10.13 -2.99 -11.21
N CYS A 57 9.23 -2.34 -10.46
CA CYS A 57 8.28 -1.38 -11.00
C CYS A 57 8.97 -0.18 -11.65
N LEU A 58 9.95 0.44 -10.98
CA LEU A 58 10.70 1.58 -11.52
C LEU A 58 11.43 1.21 -12.81
N ARG A 59 12.06 0.04 -12.84
CA ARG A 59 12.73 -0.47 -14.05
C ARG A 59 11.74 -0.68 -15.21
N GLU A 60 10.57 -1.25 -14.95
CA GLU A 60 9.52 -1.42 -15.96
C GLU A 60 9.04 -0.07 -16.51
N ARG A 61 8.93 0.94 -15.65
CA ARG A 61 8.47 2.30 -15.97
C ARG A 61 9.57 3.18 -16.58
N GLY A 62 10.80 2.67 -16.70
CA GLY A 62 11.96 3.44 -17.17
C GLY A 62 12.28 4.62 -16.25
N ALA A 63 11.95 4.50 -14.97
CA ALA A 63 12.09 5.51 -13.95
C ALA A 63 13.24 5.18 -12.99
N LEU A 64 13.73 6.20 -12.29
CA LEU A 64 14.73 6.04 -11.22
C LEU A 64 14.12 6.17 -9.83
N ARG A 65 13.00 6.88 -9.71
CA ARG A 65 12.36 7.17 -8.42
C ARG A 65 10.88 7.48 -8.57
N LEU A 66 10.20 7.42 -7.43
CA LEU A 66 8.86 7.95 -7.26
C LEU A 66 8.88 9.48 -7.22
N ASP A 67 7.81 10.10 -7.71
CA ASP A 67 7.55 11.53 -7.63
C ASP A 67 6.39 11.79 -6.67
N ILE A 68 6.74 12.11 -5.42
CA ILE A 68 5.78 12.45 -4.36
C ILE A 68 4.91 13.67 -4.71
N ALA A 69 5.40 14.58 -5.56
CA ALA A 69 4.62 15.76 -5.97
C ALA A 69 3.48 15.36 -6.92
N SER A 70 3.58 14.19 -7.57
CA SER A 70 2.60 13.62 -8.48
C SER A 70 1.81 12.49 -7.82
N MET A 71 1.31 12.75 -6.61
CA MET A 71 0.53 11.80 -5.82
C MET A 71 -0.92 12.31 -5.65
N PRO A 72 -1.90 11.80 -6.43
CA PRO A 72 -3.32 12.10 -6.20
C PRO A 72 -3.78 11.58 -4.82
N PRO A 73 -4.94 12.02 -4.31
CA PRO A 73 -5.53 11.43 -3.11
C PRO A 73 -5.75 9.92 -3.28
N PRO A 74 -5.54 9.10 -2.23
CA PRO A 74 -5.78 7.68 -2.32
C PRO A 74 -7.27 7.36 -2.54
N SER A 75 -7.49 6.29 -3.30
CA SER A 75 -8.78 5.66 -3.55
C SER A 75 -9.09 4.71 -2.38
N VAL A 76 -10.33 4.71 -1.89
CA VAL A 76 -10.79 3.76 -0.86
C VAL A 76 -12.03 3.05 -1.37
N ARG A 77 -11.99 1.72 -1.39
CA ARG A 77 -13.13 0.87 -1.74
C ARG A 77 -13.46 -0.05 -0.57
N TYR A 78 -14.74 -0.20 -0.25
CA TYR A 78 -15.20 -1.16 0.73
C TYR A 78 -15.70 -2.42 0.03
N PHE A 79 -15.45 -3.57 0.64
CA PHE A 79 -15.98 -4.84 0.16
C PHE A 79 -17.34 -5.12 0.81
N ASP A 80 -18.21 -5.80 0.07
CA ASP A 80 -19.33 -6.51 0.69
C ASP A 80 -18.81 -7.63 1.60
N ALA A 81 -19.65 -8.10 2.53
CA ALA A 81 -19.31 -9.22 3.39
C ALA A 81 -18.85 -10.44 2.55
N ASN A 82 -17.71 -11.02 2.91
CA ASN A 82 -17.08 -12.11 2.19
C ASN A 82 -16.36 -13.07 3.14
N ASP A 83 -16.18 -14.31 2.70
CA ASP A 83 -15.57 -15.38 3.51
C ASP A 83 -14.06 -15.20 3.73
N ALA A 84 -13.42 -14.31 2.98
CA ALA A 84 -12.01 -13.98 3.13
C ALA A 84 -11.76 -12.90 4.21
N GLY A 85 -12.82 -12.32 4.78
CA GLY A 85 -12.72 -11.27 5.79
C GLY A 85 -12.17 -9.96 5.24
N LEU A 86 -12.24 -9.71 3.93
CA LEU A 86 -11.83 -8.44 3.35
C LEU A 86 -12.84 -7.35 3.70
N PHE A 87 -12.36 -6.19 4.15
CA PHE A 87 -13.20 -5.09 4.59
C PHE A 87 -13.07 -3.87 3.69
N ALA A 88 -11.84 -3.44 3.39
CA ALA A 88 -11.58 -2.32 2.49
C ALA A 88 -10.24 -2.47 1.78
N LEU A 89 -10.11 -1.79 0.64
CA LEU A 89 -8.87 -1.64 -0.11
C LEU A 89 -8.56 -0.14 -0.23
N VAL A 90 -7.31 0.21 0.03
CA VAL A 90 -6.76 1.55 -0.17
C VAL A 90 -5.75 1.47 -1.31
N GLU A 91 -5.95 2.28 -2.34
CA GLU A 91 -5.08 2.37 -3.50
C GLU A 91 -4.44 3.75 -3.57
N GLN A 92 -3.13 3.79 -3.64
CA GLN A 92 -2.38 5.01 -3.82
C GLN A 92 -1.55 4.93 -5.10
N CYS A 93 -1.98 5.66 -6.13
CA CYS A 93 -1.15 5.88 -7.31
C CYS A 93 -0.08 6.93 -6.98
N ILE A 94 1.17 6.64 -7.32
CA ILE A 94 2.31 7.52 -7.10
C ILE A 94 3.00 7.70 -8.44
N GLY A 95 3.14 8.93 -8.90
CA GLY A 95 3.88 9.23 -10.13
C GLY A 95 5.34 8.76 -10.04
N THR A 96 5.99 8.68 -11.19
CA THR A 96 7.41 8.41 -11.30
C THR A 96 8.08 9.52 -12.10
N ASP A 97 9.41 9.61 -12.05
CA ASP A 97 10.16 10.50 -12.95
C ASP A 97 10.34 9.93 -14.38
N GLY A 98 9.73 8.79 -14.66
CA GLY A 98 9.65 8.15 -15.97
C GLY A 98 8.22 8.12 -16.52
N SER A 99 7.81 6.97 -17.07
CA SER A 99 6.48 6.79 -17.65
C SER A 99 5.57 6.00 -16.72
N GLY A 100 4.36 6.49 -16.47
CA GLY A 100 3.35 5.77 -15.70
C GLY A 100 3.59 5.74 -14.18
N PRO A 101 2.54 5.52 -13.39
CA PRO A 101 2.62 5.46 -11.94
C PRO A 101 3.04 4.08 -11.40
N VAL A 102 3.46 4.07 -10.14
CA VAL A 102 3.47 2.89 -9.28
C VAL A 102 2.20 2.92 -8.42
N LEU A 103 1.56 1.77 -8.24
CA LEU A 103 0.42 1.58 -7.37
C LEU A 103 0.89 0.92 -6.07
N LEU A 104 0.53 1.54 -4.95
CA LEU A 104 0.64 0.96 -3.61
C LEU A 104 -0.76 0.57 -3.14
N GLU A 105 -0.92 -0.71 -2.80
CA GLU A 105 -2.20 -1.28 -2.36
C GLU A 105 -2.09 -1.67 -0.89
N LEU A 106 -3.05 -1.21 -0.07
CA LEU A 106 -3.22 -1.66 1.30
C LEU A 106 -4.56 -2.33 1.46
N ILE A 107 -4.55 -3.56 1.97
CA ILE A 107 -5.75 -4.32 2.26
C ILE A 107 -6.10 -4.20 3.74
N VAL A 108 -7.38 -4.02 4.01
CA VAL A 108 -7.97 -4.04 5.35
C VAL A 108 -8.77 -5.34 5.50
N SER A 109 -8.42 -6.16 6.49
CA SER A 109 -9.19 -7.35 6.86
C SER A 109 -9.88 -7.16 8.22
N ASP A 110 -10.98 -7.87 8.43
CA ASP A 110 -11.73 -7.96 9.69
C ASP A 110 -11.88 -9.45 10.05
N ASP A 111 -11.33 -9.87 11.19
CA ASP A 111 -11.39 -11.26 11.65
C ASP A 111 -12.56 -11.53 12.60
N GLY A 112 -13.50 -10.59 12.71
CA GLY A 112 -14.61 -10.67 13.64
C GLY A 112 -14.29 -10.17 15.05
N THR A 113 -13.01 -9.93 15.38
CA THR A 113 -12.55 -9.36 16.66
C THR A 113 -11.83 -8.05 16.48
N ASP A 114 -10.99 -7.97 15.45
CA ASP A 114 -10.08 -6.87 15.13
C ASP A 114 -10.07 -6.57 13.63
N ARG A 115 -9.63 -5.35 13.29
CA ARG A 115 -9.30 -4.98 11.92
C ARG A 115 -7.81 -4.81 11.75
N HIS A 116 -7.29 -5.30 10.64
CA HIS A 116 -5.88 -5.27 10.32
C HIS A 116 -5.65 -4.59 8.98
N VAL A 117 -4.64 -3.73 8.91
CA VAL A 117 -4.16 -3.14 7.66
C VAL A 117 -2.79 -3.73 7.34
N MET A 118 -2.62 -4.15 6.09
CA MET A 118 -1.40 -4.71 5.53
C MET A 118 -1.14 -4.12 4.15
N ILE A 119 0.12 -3.96 3.76
CA ILE A 119 0.46 -3.68 2.36
C ILE A 119 0.24 -4.97 1.60
N GLU A 120 -0.65 -4.93 0.62
CA GLU A 120 -0.94 -6.08 -0.23
C GLU A 120 0.13 -6.22 -1.30
N GLN A 121 0.38 -5.13 -2.05
CA GLN A 121 1.23 -5.15 -3.23
C GLN A 121 1.80 -3.75 -3.55
N VAL A 122 3.01 -3.75 -4.12
CA VAL A 122 3.57 -2.62 -4.88
C VAL A 122 3.68 -3.05 -6.34
N SER A 123 3.03 -2.33 -7.25
CA SER A 123 2.93 -2.74 -8.66
C SER A 123 3.09 -1.59 -9.63
N ALA A 124 3.55 -1.91 -10.84
CA ALA A 124 3.58 -0.98 -11.96
C ALA A 124 2.15 -0.82 -12.47
N SER A 125 1.59 0.41 -12.45
CA SER A 125 0.21 0.68 -12.93
C SER A 125 0.19 1.42 -14.26
N GLY A 126 -0.67 0.98 -15.17
CA GLY A 126 -0.80 1.52 -16.53
C GLY A 126 -0.78 0.46 -17.60
#